data_AF-A0A963BND4-F1
#
_entry.id   AF-A0A963BND4-F1
#
_cell.length_a   1.000
_cell.length_b   1.000
_cell.length_c   1.000
_cell.angle_alpha   90.00
_cell.angle_beta   90.00
_cell.angle_gamma   90.00
#
_symmetry.space_group_name_H-M   'P 1'
#
loop_
_entity.id
_entity.type
_entity.pdbx_description
1 polymer ?
#
loop_
_entity_poly.entity_id
_entity_poly.type
_entity_poly.pdbx_seq_one_letter_code
_entity_poly.pdbx_strand_id
1 'polypeptide(L)'
;TLMVWQKGVTTAQGVVDFWAFFALFIPSLINWFVPAAFMIMAVPNEKPTGGGKAVPMKRGAKRIIFLFLMTITTAVSFHNFLHMPPVIGMLTGLAYLQFFGFYLKKTFHMDRPFSLDDETEMEHDAQMGDPVAFDVFRKVARAEWDTLFFFYGVVLCVGGLGFIGYLALVSELMYVGLGATYANVIVGLLSAIVDNIPVMFAVLTMMPDMAMGQWLLVTLTAGVGGSLLSIGSAAGVALMGQARGKYTFFGHLKWTPVIALGYAASILSHLWINSRMF
;
A
#
# COMPACT_ATOMS: atom_id res chain seq x y z
N THR A 1 1.05 -2.05 -8.01
CA THR A 1 0.41 -2.91 -6.98
C THR A 1 1.02 -4.30 -6.98
N LEU A 2 1.13 -5.01 -5.84
CA LEU A 2 1.64 -6.39 -5.79
C LEU A 2 0.60 -7.44 -6.20
N MET A 3 -0.66 -7.05 -6.43
CA MET A 3 -1.73 -7.99 -6.81
C MET A 3 -1.45 -8.76 -8.11
N VAL A 4 -0.74 -8.14 -9.06
CA VAL A 4 -0.36 -8.79 -10.33
C VAL A 4 0.60 -9.96 -10.09
N TRP A 5 1.59 -9.76 -9.21
CA TRP A 5 2.52 -10.81 -8.80
C TRP A 5 1.78 -11.94 -8.08
N GLN A 6 0.91 -11.61 -7.12
CA GLN A 6 0.14 -12.59 -6.37
C GLN A 6 -0.79 -13.43 -7.23
N LYS A 7 -1.31 -12.85 -8.32
CA LYS A 7 -2.16 -13.56 -9.28
C LYS A 7 -1.38 -14.56 -10.13
N GLY A 8 -0.07 -14.39 -10.28
CA GLY A 8 0.77 -15.25 -11.13
C GLY A 8 0.44 -15.10 -12.61
N VAL A 9 0.22 -13.86 -13.08
CA VAL A 9 -0.12 -13.59 -14.47
C VAL A 9 0.95 -14.15 -15.42
N THR A 10 0.52 -14.90 -16.43
CA THR A 10 1.40 -15.47 -17.45
C THR A 10 1.22 -14.73 -18.76
N THR A 11 2.33 -14.33 -19.38
CA THR A 11 2.40 -13.63 -20.66
C THR A 11 3.18 -14.48 -21.66
N ALA A 12 3.18 -14.09 -22.95
CA ALA A 12 4.01 -14.74 -23.97
C ALA A 12 5.52 -14.71 -23.62
N GLN A 13 5.96 -13.71 -22.86
CA GLN A 13 7.34 -13.55 -22.37
C GLN A 13 7.63 -14.34 -21.08
N GLY A 14 6.63 -15.00 -20.50
CA GLY A 14 6.73 -15.75 -19.24
C GLY A 14 5.84 -15.19 -18.14
N VAL A 15 6.01 -15.72 -16.93
CA VAL A 15 5.25 -15.31 -15.74
C VAL A 15 5.74 -13.94 -15.26
N VAL A 16 4.82 -13.06 -14.88
CA VAL A 16 5.13 -11.78 -14.20
C VAL A 16 5.50 -12.09 -12.75
N ASP A 17 6.75 -12.47 -12.55
CA ASP A 17 7.30 -12.84 -11.25
C ASP A 17 7.67 -11.62 -10.39
N PHE A 18 8.12 -11.87 -9.15
CA PHE A 18 8.53 -10.79 -8.23
C PHE A 18 9.65 -9.93 -8.79
N TRP A 19 10.59 -10.53 -9.54
CA TRP A 19 11.77 -9.85 -10.03
C TRP A 19 11.46 -8.88 -11.17
N ALA A 20 10.43 -9.17 -11.97
CA ALA A 20 9.95 -8.26 -13.02
C ALA A 20 9.62 -6.84 -12.47
N PHE A 21 9.20 -6.72 -11.21
CA PHE A 21 8.85 -5.44 -10.60
C PHE A 21 10.06 -4.53 -10.36
N PHE A 22 11.29 -5.06 -10.34
CA PHE A 22 12.49 -4.21 -10.25
C PHE A 22 12.68 -3.36 -11.51
N ALA A 23 12.13 -3.76 -12.66
CA ALA A 23 12.09 -2.94 -13.86
C ALA A 23 11.30 -1.62 -13.65
N LEU A 24 10.40 -1.59 -12.67
CA LEU A 24 9.63 -0.40 -12.29
C LEU A 24 10.36 0.52 -11.31
N PHE A 25 11.54 0.15 -10.81
CA PHE A 25 12.27 0.94 -9.82
C PHE A 25 12.60 2.35 -10.36
N ILE A 26 13.22 2.45 -11.53
CA ILE A 26 13.59 3.74 -12.13
C ILE A 26 12.34 4.57 -12.48
N PRO A 27 11.31 4.02 -13.17
CA PRO A 27 10.05 4.73 -13.37
C PRO A 27 9.41 5.26 -12.08
N SER A 28 9.37 4.44 -11.02
CA SER A 28 8.79 4.84 -9.73
C SER A 28 9.61 5.93 -9.04
N LEU A 29 10.94 5.86 -9.15
CA LEU A 29 11.83 6.88 -8.63
C LEU A 29 11.60 8.22 -9.34
N ILE A 30 11.44 8.21 -10.67
CA ILE A 30 11.11 9.41 -11.46
C ILE A 30 9.76 9.99 -11.06
N ASN A 31 8.75 9.14 -10.85
CA ASN A 31 7.42 9.56 -10.40
C ASN A 31 7.49 10.37 -9.09
N TRP A 32 8.35 9.95 -8.16
CA TRP A 32 8.56 10.66 -6.89
C TRP A 32 9.48 11.88 -7.03
N PHE A 33 10.58 11.73 -7.78
CA PHE A 33 11.63 12.75 -7.89
C PHE A 33 11.12 14.01 -8.58
N VAL A 34 10.33 13.87 -9.64
CA VAL A 34 9.81 15.02 -10.39
C VAL A 34 9.00 15.95 -9.48
N PRO A 35 7.94 15.51 -8.77
CA PRO A 35 7.22 16.37 -7.84
C PRO A 35 8.09 16.90 -6.71
N ALA A 36 8.99 16.09 -6.16
CA ALA A 36 9.88 16.52 -5.09
C ALA A 36 10.79 17.69 -5.53
N ALA A 37 11.33 17.62 -6.75
CA ALA A 37 12.20 18.65 -7.32
C ALA A 37 11.48 19.99 -7.55
N PHE A 38 10.18 19.98 -7.84
CA PHE A 38 9.40 21.23 -7.93
C PHE A 38 8.93 21.72 -6.55
N MET A 39 8.50 20.81 -5.67
CA MET A 39 8.02 21.17 -4.34
C MET A 39 9.12 21.77 -3.47
N ILE A 40 10.37 21.28 -3.56
CA ILE A 40 11.49 21.85 -2.79
C ILE A 40 11.72 23.33 -3.09
N MET A 41 11.43 23.78 -4.31
CA MET A 41 11.57 25.19 -4.70
C MET A 41 10.49 26.08 -4.07
N ALA A 42 9.34 25.52 -3.69
CA ALA A 42 8.23 26.24 -3.08
C ALA A 42 8.25 26.20 -1.55
N VAL A 43 9.07 25.34 -0.94
CA VAL A 43 9.21 25.27 0.51
C VAL A 43 10.13 26.42 0.98
N PRO A 44 9.63 27.36 1.81
CA PRO A 44 10.46 28.42 2.37
C PRO A 44 11.59 27.83 3.21
N ASN A 45 12.77 28.47 3.17
CA ASN A 45 13.91 28.10 4.02
C ASN A 45 13.73 28.64 5.45
N GLU A 46 12.59 28.34 6.05
CA GLU A 46 12.23 28.71 7.41
C GLU A 46 12.38 27.50 8.33
N LYS A 47 13.00 27.70 9.49
CA LYS A 47 13.07 26.68 10.53
C LYS A 47 11.88 26.91 11.46
N PRO A 48 10.95 25.94 11.59
CA PRO A 48 9.91 26.04 12.60
C PRO A 48 10.57 26.24 13.97
N THR A 49 10.06 27.16 14.77
CA THR A 49 10.47 27.34 16.17
C THR A 49 10.04 26.10 16.96
N GLY A 50 10.88 25.07 16.94
CA GLY A 50 10.60 23.75 17.48
C GLY A 50 10.68 23.73 19.00
N GLY A 51 9.55 23.94 19.67
CA GLY A 51 9.35 23.58 21.09
C GLY A 51 8.98 22.10 21.29
N GLY A 52 9.12 21.25 20.26
CA GLY A 52 8.73 19.85 20.32
C GLY A 52 9.70 19.03 21.16
N LYS A 53 9.26 18.53 22.31
CA LYS A 53 10.00 17.54 23.10
C LYS A 53 10.32 16.35 22.21
N ALA A 54 11.58 15.91 22.17
CA ALA A 54 11.97 14.69 21.48
C ALA A 54 11.15 13.53 22.05
N VAL A 55 10.34 12.87 21.21
CA VAL A 55 9.56 11.70 21.62
C VAL A 55 10.50 10.50 21.62
N PRO A 56 10.89 9.95 22.79
CA PRO A 56 11.79 8.80 22.83
C PRO A 56 11.09 7.58 22.25
N MET A 57 11.83 6.76 21.50
CA MET A 57 11.31 5.47 21.03
C MET A 57 10.98 4.58 22.23
N LYS A 58 9.79 3.96 22.21
CA LYS A 58 9.38 3.01 23.24
C LYS A 58 10.28 1.77 23.26
N ARG A 59 10.38 1.12 24.42
CA ARG A 59 11.12 -0.15 24.61
C ARG A 59 10.66 -1.18 23.57
N GLY A 60 11.60 -1.80 22.88
CA GLY A 60 11.31 -2.81 21.85
C GLY A 60 11.03 -2.28 20.44
N ALA A 61 10.91 -0.96 20.23
CA ALA A 61 10.59 -0.37 18.91
C ALA A 61 11.55 -0.82 17.79
N LYS A 62 12.87 -0.78 18.02
CA LYS A 62 13.88 -1.23 17.04
C LYS A 62 13.73 -2.73 16.69
N ARG A 63 13.41 -3.56 17.67
CA ARG A 63 13.19 -5.01 17.46
C ARG A 63 11.89 -5.25 16.70
N ILE A 64 10.82 -4.51 16.99
CA ILE A 64 9.55 -4.58 16.23
C ILE A 64 9.78 -4.21 14.76
N ILE A 65 10.56 -3.15 14.48
CA ILE A 65 10.92 -2.77 13.10
C ILE A 65 11.66 -3.93 12.40
N PHE A 66 12.63 -4.54 13.07
CA PHE A 66 13.34 -5.71 12.55
C PHE A 66 12.40 -6.90 12.30
N LEU A 67 11.49 -7.22 13.24
CA LEU A 67 10.51 -8.29 13.07
C LEU A 67 9.54 -8.01 11.92
N PHE A 68 9.18 -6.75 11.69
CA PHE A 68 8.37 -6.35 10.55
C PHE A 68 9.09 -6.60 9.22
N LEU A 69 10.38 -6.26 9.13
CA LEU A 69 11.23 -6.60 7.96
C LEU A 69 11.33 -8.13 7.76
N MET A 70 11.46 -8.89 8.84
CA MET A 70 11.42 -10.36 8.80
C MET A 70 10.07 -10.87 8.28
N THR A 71 8.95 -10.30 8.72
CA THR A 71 7.61 -10.65 8.21
C THR A 71 7.49 -10.45 6.71
N ILE A 72 7.97 -9.32 6.17
CA ILE A 72 7.98 -9.06 4.72
C ILE A 72 8.82 -10.13 4.00
N THR A 73 10.01 -10.40 4.52
CA THR A 73 10.93 -11.39 3.95
C THR A 73 10.30 -12.78 3.93
N THR A 74 9.65 -13.20 5.02
CA THR A 74 8.93 -14.48 5.12
C THR A 74 7.75 -14.53 4.15
N ALA A 75 6.95 -13.46 4.05
CA ALA A 75 5.81 -13.40 3.12
C ALA A 75 6.23 -13.55 1.65
N VAL A 76 7.30 -12.87 1.25
CA VAL A 76 7.85 -13.01 -0.11
C VAL A 76 8.47 -14.39 -0.33
N SER A 77 9.21 -14.90 0.64
CA SER A 77 9.86 -16.22 0.55
C SER A 77 8.86 -17.36 0.48
N PHE A 78 7.76 -17.31 1.25
CA PHE A 78 6.72 -18.33 1.23
C PHE A 78 6.01 -18.37 -0.13
N HIS A 79 5.77 -17.21 -0.75
CA HIS A 79 5.15 -17.17 -2.05
C HIS A 79 6.09 -17.66 -3.16
N ASN A 80 7.34 -17.21 -3.17
CA ASN A 80 8.28 -17.53 -4.25
C ASN A 80 8.86 -18.95 -4.16
N PHE A 81 9.18 -19.44 -2.95
CA PHE A 81 9.82 -20.75 -2.79
C PHE A 81 8.85 -21.87 -2.42
N LEU A 82 7.85 -21.57 -1.58
CA LEU A 82 6.89 -22.58 -1.11
C LEU A 82 5.58 -22.57 -1.90
N HIS A 83 5.40 -21.66 -2.86
CA HIS A 83 4.18 -21.50 -3.67
C HIS A 83 2.91 -21.32 -2.83
N MET A 84 3.06 -20.79 -1.62
CA MET A 84 1.94 -20.53 -0.71
C MET A 84 1.40 -19.10 -0.89
N PRO A 85 0.12 -18.84 -0.58
CA PRO A 85 -0.39 -17.47 -0.52
C PRO A 85 0.43 -16.59 0.44
N PRO A 86 0.78 -15.34 0.09
CA PRO A 86 1.60 -14.47 0.94
C PRO A 86 1.01 -14.22 2.34
N VAL A 87 -0.33 -14.33 2.46
CA VAL A 87 -1.04 -14.21 3.74
C VAL A 87 -0.54 -15.20 4.79
N ILE A 88 -0.13 -16.41 4.40
CA ILE A 88 0.42 -17.41 5.33
C ILE A 88 1.75 -16.92 5.90
N GLY A 89 2.61 -16.33 5.07
CA GLY A 89 3.86 -15.74 5.55
C GLY A 89 3.63 -14.48 6.41
N MET A 90 2.61 -13.66 6.09
CA MET A 90 2.21 -12.54 6.94
C MET A 90 1.69 -12.98 8.31
N LEU A 91 0.86 -14.04 8.37
CA LEU A 91 0.37 -14.64 9.61
C LEU A 91 1.51 -15.27 10.44
N THR A 92 2.50 -15.87 9.76
CA THR A 92 3.71 -16.36 10.42
C THR A 92 4.50 -15.20 11.04
N GLY A 93 4.60 -14.07 10.33
CA GLY A 93 5.20 -12.86 10.87
C GLY A 93 4.46 -12.25 12.07
N LEU A 94 3.13 -12.37 12.10
CA LEU A 94 2.32 -12.02 13.27
C LEU A 94 2.72 -12.89 14.49
N ALA A 95 3.00 -14.18 14.30
CA ALA A 95 3.47 -15.05 15.38
C ALA A 95 4.82 -14.57 15.96
N TYR A 96 5.75 -14.06 15.14
CA TYR A 96 7.00 -13.46 15.64
C TYR A 96 6.72 -12.28 16.57
N LEU A 97 5.80 -11.41 16.16
CA LEU A 97 5.42 -10.24 16.93
C LEU A 97 4.70 -10.61 18.22
N GLN A 98 3.83 -11.62 18.20
CA GLN A 98 3.15 -12.12 19.39
C GLN A 98 4.13 -12.75 20.39
N PHE A 99 5.08 -13.55 19.92
CA PHE A 99 6.13 -14.12 20.76
C PHE A 99 6.97 -13.02 21.42
N PHE A 100 7.37 -12.00 20.65
CA PHE A 100 8.13 -10.88 21.18
C PHE A 100 7.29 -10.00 22.13
N GLY A 101 6.01 -9.79 21.83
CA GLY A 101 5.06 -9.11 22.71
C GLY A 101 4.91 -9.82 24.06
N PHE A 102 4.83 -11.15 24.05
CA PHE A 102 4.82 -11.97 25.26
C PHE A 102 6.13 -11.82 26.05
N TYR A 103 7.28 -11.86 25.39
CA TYR A 103 8.58 -11.63 26.02
C TYR A 103 8.68 -10.24 26.70
N LEU A 104 8.19 -9.19 26.02
CA LEU A 104 8.14 -7.84 26.59
C LEU A 104 7.24 -7.77 27.82
N LYS A 105 6.05 -8.40 27.78
CA LYS A 105 5.13 -8.48 28.93
C LYS A 105 5.81 -9.14 30.12
N LYS A 106 6.43 -10.31 29.92
CA LYS A 106 7.11 -11.07 30.98
C LYS A 106 8.26 -10.28 31.60
N THR A 107 9.07 -9.60 30.79
CA THR A 107 10.23 -8.85 31.28
C THR A 107 9.82 -7.57 32.01
N PHE A 108 8.74 -6.91 31.57
CA PHE A 108 8.24 -5.71 32.23
C PHE A 108 7.70 -6.01 33.65
N HIS A 109 7.02 -7.14 33.84
CA HIS A 109 6.54 -7.58 35.15
C HIS A 109 7.67 -7.96 36.12
N MET A 110 8.85 -8.31 35.61
CA MET A 110 10.00 -8.71 36.44
C MET A 110 10.79 -7.51 36.97
N ASP A 111 10.64 -6.33 36.34
CA ASP A 111 11.28 -5.07 36.71
C ASP A 111 10.50 -4.29 37.80
N ARG A 112 9.25 -4.68 38.15
CA ARG A 112 8.45 -4.14 39.28
C ARG A 112 8.15 -5.27 40.29
N PRO A 113 8.62 -5.20 41.56
CA PRO A 113 8.24 -6.18 42.57
C PRO A 113 6.76 -6.00 42.94
N PHE A 114 6.06 -7.13 43.01
CA PHE A 114 4.63 -7.30 43.26
C PHE A 114 4.17 -6.53 44.52
N SER A 115 3.39 -5.46 44.34
CA SER A 115 2.63 -4.80 45.41
C SER A 115 1.20 -5.37 45.42
N LEU A 116 0.71 -5.76 46.59
CA LEU A 116 -0.59 -6.45 46.78
C LEU A 116 -1.83 -5.59 46.42
N ASP A 117 -1.65 -4.31 46.07
CA ASP A 117 -2.72 -3.42 45.59
C ASP A 117 -2.90 -3.44 44.05
N ASP A 118 -2.02 -4.13 43.31
CA ASP A 118 -2.03 -4.16 41.83
C ASP A 118 -3.12 -5.06 41.21
N GLU A 119 -3.80 -5.92 41.99
CA GLU A 119 -4.84 -6.81 41.45
C GLU A 119 -6.03 -6.04 40.85
N THR A 120 -6.31 -4.84 41.34
CA THR A 120 -7.41 -3.98 40.84
C THR A 120 -6.99 -3.07 39.68
N GLU A 121 -5.68 -2.82 39.48
CA GLU A 121 -5.16 -2.10 38.32
C GLU A 121 -4.99 -3.01 37.07
N MET A 122 -5.01 -4.34 37.24
CA MET A 122 -4.93 -5.32 36.13
C MET A 122 -6.05 -5.17 35.09
N GLU A 123 -7.22 -4.64 35.47
CA GLU A 123 -8.32 -4.36 34.53
C GLU A 123 -8.28 -2.94 33.96
N HIS A 124 -7.63 -1.99 34.65
CA HIS A 124 -7.69 -0.55 34.34
C HIS A 124 -6.50 -0.01 33.55
N ASP A 125 -5.35 -0.70 33.52
CA ASP A 125 -4.21 -0.37 32.65
C ASP A 125 -4.42 -0.74 31.16
N ALA A 126 -5.68 -0.91 30.78
CA ALA A 126 -6.16 -0.92 29.41
C ALA A 126 -6.13 0.48 28.74
N GLN A 127 -5.66 1.53 29.42
CA GLN A 127 -5.59 2.90 28.89
C GLN A 127 -4.38 3.13 27.98
N MET A 128 -4.63 3.89 26.91
CA MET A 128 -3.68 4.18 25.85
C MET A 128 -2.41 4.85 26.39
N GLY A 129 -1.29 4.12 26.40
CA GLY A 129 0.01 4.70 26.69
C GLY A 129 1.09 3.70 27.07
N ASP A 130 0.70 2.66 27.81
CA ASP A 130 1.67 1.80 28.50
C ASP A 130 2.10 0.56 27.70
N PRO A 131 3.33 0.01 27.89
CA PRO A 131 3.89 -1.06 27.06
C PRO A 131 3.20 -2.42 27.13
N VAL A 132 2.07 -2.56 27.85
CA VAL A 132 1.67 -3.85 28.41
C VAL A 132 0.22 -4.22 28.10
N ALA A 133 -0.07 -4.29 26.81
CA ALA A 133 -0.94 -5.32 26.23
C ALA A 133 -0.78 -5.23 24.72
N PHE A 134 0.18 -5.97 24.16
CA PHE A 134 0.17 -6.29 22.73
C PHE A 134 -0.94 -7.32 22.45
N ASP A 135 -2.17 -7.00 22.86
CA ASP A 135 -3.35 -7.73 22.44
C ASP A 135 -3.65 -7.29 21.01
N VAL A 136 -2.96 -7.96 20.08
CA VAL A 136 -3.16 -7.73 18.65
C VAL A 136 -4.63 -8.00 18.30
N PHE A 137 -5.29 -8.94 18.97
CA PHE A 137 -6.70 -9.23 18.73
C PHE A 137 -7.62 -8.09 19.16
N ARG A 138 -7.32 -7.40 20.28
CA ARG A 138 -8.05 -6.16 20.65
C ARG A 138 -7.83 -5.03 19.65
N LYS A 139 -6.65 -4.93 19.05
CA LYS A 139 -6.40 -3.97 17.96
C LYS A 139 -7.09 -4.37 16.65
N VAL A 140 -7.15 -5.67 16.34
CA VAL A 140 -7.91 -6.21 15.19
C VAL A 140 -9.41 -6.01 15.40
N ALA A 141 -9.93 -6.12 16.63
CA ALA A 141 -11.32 -5.78 16.94
C ALA A 141 -11.62 -4.29 16.72
N ARG A 142 -10.60 -3.43 16.85
CA ARG A 142 -10.65 -2.00 16.49
C ARG A 142 -10.22 -1.73 15.04
N ALA A 143 -10.03 -2.77 14.22
CA ALA A 143 -9.80 -2.56 12.79
C ALA A 143 -11.04 -1.88 12.19
N GLU A 144 -10.81 -1.08 11.15
CA GLU A 144 -11.88 -0.38 10.44
C GLU A 144 -12.71 -1.38 9.62
N TRP A 145 -13.64 -2.07 10.29
CA TRP A 145 -14.56 -3.02 9.65
C TRP A 145 -15.39 -2.36 8.55
N ASP A 146 -15.74 -1.08 8.70
CA ASP A 146 -16.42 -0.31 7.66
C ASP A 146 -15.59 -0.25 6.37
N THR A 147 -14.29 0.05 6.49
CA THR A 147 -13.34 0.06 5.38
C THR A 147 -13.19 -1.33 4.74
N LEU A 148 -13.12 -2.38 5.56
CA LEU A 148 -13.03 -3.77 5.06
C LEU A 148 -14.29 -4.21 4.32
N PHE A 149 -15.47 -3.93 4.86
CA PHE A 149 -16.75 -4.24 4.21
C PHE A 149 -16.97 -3.41 2.94
N PHE A 150 -16.50 -2.16 2.91
CA PHE A 150 -16.47 -1.35 1.70
C PHE A 150 -15.68 -2.05 0.59
N PHE A 151 -14.42 -2.44 0.85
CA PHE A 151 -13.60 -3.13 -0.14
C PHE A 151 -14.19 -4.49 -0.55
N TYR A 152 -14.71 -5.26 0.41
CA TYR A 152 -15.40 -6.52 0.13
C TYR A 152 -16.61 -6.32 -0.80
N GLY A 153 -17.46 -5.35 -0.50
CA GLY A 153 -18.64 -5.04 -1.32
C GLY A 153 -18.26 -4.63 -2.73
N VAL A 154 -17.25 -3.76 -2.89
CA VAL A 154 -16.77 -3.35 -4.22
C VAL A 154 -16.20 -4.53 -5.01
N VAL A 155 -15.37 -5.37 -4.39
CA VAL A 155 -14.82 -6.59 -5.02
C VAL A 155 -15.93 -7.55 -5.44
N LEU A 156 -16.97 -7.72 -4.60
CA LEU A 156 -18.14 -8.55 -4.91
C LEU A 156 -18.92 -7.98 -6.10
N CYS A 157 -19.17 -6.68 -6.15
CA CYS A 157 -19.82 -6.02 -7.29
C CYS A 157 -19.03 -6.18 -8.59
N VAL A 158 -17.71 -5.99 -8.54
CA VAL A 158 -16.83 -6.19 -9.71
C VAL A 158 -16.86 -7.65 -10.16
N GLY A 159 -16.82 -8.60 -9.22
CA GLY A 159 -16.98 -10.03 -9.51
C GLY A 159 -18.32 -10.36 -10.17
N GLY A 160 -19.41 -9.76 -9.70
CA GLY A 160 -20.74 -9.88 -10.30
C GLY A 160 -20.81 -9.31 -11.72
N LEU A 161 -20.22 -8.14 -11.96
CA LEU A 161 -20.10 -7.55 -13.30
C LEU A 161 -19.26 -8.43 -14.24
N GLY A 162 -18.24 -9.10 -13.70
CA GLY A 162 -17.46 -10.10 -14.41
C GLY A 162 -18.31 -11.31 -14.81
N PHE A 163 -19.08 -11.86 -13.87
CA PHE A 163 -19.94 -13.02 -14.09
C PHE A 163 -21.02 -12.77 -15.16
N ILE A 164 -21.62 -11.57 -15.20
CA ILE A 164 -22.65 -11.19 -16.18
C ILE A 164 -22.04 -10.78 -17.53
N GLY A 165 -20.71 -10.68 -17.63
CA GLY A 165 -19.99 -10.42 -18.88
C GLY A 165 -19.73 -8.95 -19.21
N TYR A 166 -20.12 -8.01 -18.34
CA TYR A 166 -19.85 -6.57 -18.55
C TYR A 166 -18.36 -6.25 -18.59
N LEU A 167 -17.55 -6.94 -17.77
CA LEU A 167 -16.10 -6.76 -17.79
C LEU A 167 -15.47 -7.21 -19.12
N ALA A 168 -16.06 -8.19 -19.82
CA ALA A 168 -15.58 -8.59 -21.14
C ALA A 168 -15.80 -7.48 -22.17
N LEU A 169 -16.96 -6.80 -22.14
CA LEU A 169 -17.24 -5.65 -23.00
C LEU A 169 -16.29 -4.48 -22.72
N VAL A 170 -16.02 -4.19 -21.44
CA VAL A 170 -15.06 -3.16 -21.05
C VAL A 170 -13.66 -3.54 -21.54
N SER A 171 -13.27 -4.81 -21.39
CA SER A 171 -11.98 -5.31 -21.85
C SER A 171 -11.81 -5.13 -23.36
N GLU A 172 -12.82 -5.49 -24.15
CA GLU A 172 -12.83 -5.32 -25.61
C GLU A 172 -12.69 -3.84 -25.99
N LEU A 173 -13.52 -2.96 -25.42
CA LEU A 173 -13.49 -1.53 -25.73
C LEU A 173 -12.15 -0.88 -25.35
N MET A 174 -11.62 -1.21 -24.17
CA MET A 174 -10.43 -0.57 -23.62
C MET A 174 -9.14 -1.18 -24.18
N TYR A 175 -8.95 -2.49 -24.05
CA TYR A 175 -7.67 -3.13 -24.36
C TYR A 175 -7.52 -3.51 -25.82
N VAL A 176 -8.60 -3.90 -26.50
CA VAL A 176 -8.58 -4.21 -27.94
C VAL A 176 -8.83 -2.94 -28.77
N GLY A 177 -9.85 -2.15 -28.41
CA GLY A 177 -10.22 -0.93 -29.14
C GLY A 177 -9.22 0.22 -29.01
N LEU A 178 -8.93 0.66 -27.77
CA LEU A 178 -7.97 1.76 -27.55
C LEU A 178 -6.52 1.28 -27.56
N GLY A 179 -6.28 0.01 -27.21
CA GLY A 179 -4.95 -0.56 -27.02
C GLY A 179 -4.46 -0.49 -25.58
N ALA A 180 -3.67 -1.49 -25.18
CA ALA A 180 -3.24 -1.69 -23.79
C ALA A 180 -2.55 -0.47 -23.16
N THR A 181 -1.71 0.26 -23.91
CA THR A 181 -1.01 1.44 -23.38
C THR A 181 -2.00 2.51 -22.91
N TYR A 182 -2.95 2.91 -23.76
CA TYR A 182 -3.93 3.94 -23.42
C TYR A 182 -4.88 3.46 -22.33
N ALA A 183 -5.32 2.19 -22.41
CA ALA A 183 -6.13 1.58 -21.37
C ALA A 183 -5.45 1.65 -20.00
N ASN A 184 -4.18 1.26 -19.91
CA ASN A 184 -3.41 1.24 -18.66
C ASN A 184 -3.18 2.64 -18.09
N VAL A 185 -2.99 3.65 -18.95
CA VAL A 185 -2.91 5.06 -18.52
C VAL A 185 -4.25 5.53 -17.94
N ILE A 186 -5.37 5.24 -18.61
CA ILE A 186 -6.72 5.60 -18.17
C ILE A 186 -7.05 4.89 -16.85
N VAL A 187 -6.73 3.61 -16.72
CA VAL A 187 -6.90 2.82 -15.49
C VAL A 187 -6.19 3.49 -14.32
N GLY A 188 -4.96 3.99 -14.51
CA GLY A 188 -4.26 4.73 -13.46
C GLY A 188 -4.92 6.06 -13.10
N LEU A 189 -5.47 6.79 -14.08
CA LEU A 189 -6.26 8.00 -13.81
C LEU A 189 -7.54 7.69 -13.03
N LEU A 190 -8.24 6.61 -13.38
CA LEU A 190 -9.44 6.14 -12.65
C LEU A 190 -9.11 5.72 -11.21
N SER A 191 -7.92 5.17 -10.98
CA SER A 191 -7.42 4.86 -9.63
C SER A 191 -7.30 6.09 -8.73
N ALA A 192 -7.21 7.31 -9.28
CA ALA A 192 -7.21 8.55 -8.50
C ALA A 192 -8.57 8.84 -7.82
N ILE A 193 -9.65 8.19 -8.27
CA ILE A 193 -11.01 8.43 -7.80
C ILE A 193 -11.52 7.27 -6.93
N VAL A 194 -11.27 6.02 -7.36
CA VAL A 194 -11.91 4.83 -6.78
C VAL A 194 -11.04 4.12 -5.72
N ASP A 195 -9.72 4.31 -5.75
CA ASP A 195 -8.67 3.48 -5.12
C ASP A 195 -8.08 2.41 -6.04
N ASN A 196 -6.83 2.04 -5.77
CA ASN A 196 -6.06 1.13 -6.61
C ASN A 196 -6.46 -0.34 -6.45
N ILE A 197 -7.03 -0.76 -5.30
CA ILE A 197 -7.40 -2.16 -5.06
C ILE A 197 -8.59 -2.57 -5.95
N PRO A 198 -9.74 -1.87 -5.96
CA PRO A 198 -10.87 -2.24 -6.83
C PRO A 198 -10.54 -2.21 -8.31
N VAL A 199 -9.82 -1.17 -8.74
CA VAL A 199 -9.46 -0.96 -10.14
C VAL A 199 -8.56 -2.08 -10.63
N MET A 200 -7.55 -2.46 -9.85
CA MET A 200 -6.67 -3.57 -10.19
C MET A 200 -7.36 -4.92 -10.13
N PHE A 201 -8.30 -5.10 -9.19
CA PHE A 201 -9.13 -6.31 -9.16
C PHE A 201 -9.97 -6.45 -10.44
N ALA A 202 -10.54 -5.35 -10.96
CA ALA A 202 -11.27 -5.36 -12.22
C ALA A 202 -10.38 -5.76 -13.41
N VAL A 203 -9.17 -5.19 -13.52
CA VAL A 203 -8.19 -5.56 -14.57
C VAL A 203 -7.79 -7.04 -14.47
N LEU A 204 -7.51 -7.54 -13.27
CA LEU A 204 -7.17 -8.95 -13.04
C LEU A 204 -8.36 -9.90 -13.22
N THR A 205 -9.58 -9.39 -13.20
CA THR A 205 -10.80 -10.17 -13.51
C THR A 205 -11.05 -10.19 -15.02
N MET A 206 -10.80 -9.08 -15.71
CA MET A 206 -10.84 -8.99 -17.17
C MET A 206 -9.79 -9.88 -17.84
N MET A 207 -8.61 -10.02 -17.23
CA MET A 207 -7.46 -10.77 -17.78
C MET A 207 -7.21 -10.44 -19.27
N PRO A 208 -7.01 -9.16 -19.64
CA PRO A 208 -6.72 -8.80 -21.03
C PRO A 208 -5.39 -9.43 -21.47
N ASP A 209 -5.32 -9.88 -22.71
CA ASP A 209 -4.07 -10.37 -23.30
C ASP A 209 -3.16 -9.18 -23.62
N MET A 210 -2.04 -9.08 -22.89
CA MET A 210 -1.07 -8.00 -23.07
C MET A 210 0.33 -8.43 -22.64
N ALA A 211 1.33 -7.82 -23.28
CA ALA A 211 2.75 -8.07 -23.02
C ALA A 211 3.15 -7.77 -21.56
N MET A 212 4.24 -8.36 -21.10
CA MET A 212 4.79 -8.12 -19.76
C MET A 212 4.99 -6.63 -19.45
N GLY A 213 5.47 -5.84 -20.41
CA GLY A 213 5.64 -4.40 -20.25
C GLY A 213 4.33 -3.67 -19.91
N GLN A 214 3.19 -4.15 -20.42
CA GLN A 214 1.87 -3.58 -20.15
C GLN A 214 1.33 -3.99 -18.77
N TRP A 215 1.58 -5.22 -18.33
CA TRP A 215 1.28 -5.65 -16.96
C TRP A 215 2.08 -4.86 -15.91
N LEU A 216 3.34 -4.55 -16.22
CA LEU A 216 4.15 -3.66 -15.41
C LEU A 216 3.67 -2.20 -15.50
N LEU A 217 3.20 -1.76 -16.67
CA LEU A 217 2.64 -0.42 -16.84
C LEU A 217 1.38 -0.22 -16.00
N VAL A 218 0.40 -1.13 -16.06
CA VAL A 218 -0.83 -1.03 -15.25
C VAL A 218 -0.52 -1.10 -13.75
N THR A 219 0.47 -1.91 -13.38
CA THR A 219 0.97 -2.01 -12.01
C THR A 219 1.49 -0.68 -11.50
N LEU A 220 2.26 0.03 -12.34
CA LEU A 220 2.81 1.35 -12.05
C LEU A 220 1.68 2.37 -12.02
N THR A 221 0.89 2.50 -13.10
CA THR A 221 -0.12 3.55 -13.27
C THR A 221 -1.23 3.45 -12.24
N ALA A 222 -1.77 2.26 -11.94
CA ALA A 222 -2.74 2.10 -10.85
C ALA A 222 -2.08 2.26 -9.47
N GLY A 223 -0.80 1.88 -9.34
CA GLY A 223 -0.07 2.05 -8.08
C GLY A 223 0.14 3.52 -7.70
N VAL A 224 0.55 4.36 -8.65
CA VAL A 224 0.85 5.78 -8.42
C VAL A 224 -0.32 6.72 -8.71
N GLY A 225 -1.28 6.30 -9.55
CA GLY A 225 -2.41 7.12 -10.01
C GLY A 225 -3.30 7.59 -8.86
N GLY A 226 -3.44 6.79 -7.81
CA GLY A 226 -4.10 7.17 -6.55
C GLY A 226 -3.54 8.45 -5.90
N SER A 227 -2.32 8.87 -6.24
CA SER A 227 -1.68 10.08 -5.70
C SER A 227 -2.01 11.35 -6.49
N LEU A 228 -2.67 11.26 -7.65
CA LEU A 228 -3.05 12.43 -8.46
C LEU A 228 -4.11 13.29 -7.78
N LEU A 229 -4.97 12.66 -6.99
CA LEU A 229 -5.97 13.29 -6.13
C LEU A 229 -5.78 12.78 -4.71
N SER A 230 -5.94 13.65 -3.71
CA SER A 230 -5.72 13.26 -2.31
C SER A 230 -6.72 12.24 -1.76
N ILE A 231 -7.81 11.99 -2.46
CA ILE A 231 -8.85 11.02 -2.09
C ILE A 231 -8.55 9.63 -2.68
N GLY A 232 -7.79 9.55 -3.78
CA GLY A 232 -7.50 8.30 -4.49
C GLY A 232 -6.52 7.36 -3.80
N SER A 233 -6.05 7.71 -2.60
CA SER A 233 -5.13 6.89 -1.81
C SER A 233 -5.45 6.99 -0.33
N ALA A 234 -5.42 5.85 0.37
CA ALA A 234 -5.54 5.78 1.81
C ALA A 234 -4.56 6.71 2.55
N ALA A 235 -3.34 6.86 2.03
CA ALA A 235 -2.35 7.77 2.61
C ALA A 235 -2.78 9.24 2.50
N GLY A 236 -3.38 9.64 1.37
CA GLY A 236 -3.89 11.00 1.16
C GLY A 236 -5.08 11.32 2.08
N VAL A 237 -6.03 10.38 2.19
CA VAL A 237 -7.19 10.50 3.10
C VAL A 237 -6.73 10.55 4.56
N ALA A 238 -5.80 9.68 4.96
CA ALA A 238 -5.25 9.67 6.32
C ALA A 238 -4.53 10.98 6.65
N LEU A 239 -3.71 11.50 5.72
CA LEU A 239 -3.02 12.78 5.92
C LEU A 239 -4.00 13.93 6.07
N MET A 240 -5.06 13.99 5.25
CA MET A 240 -6.12 15.01 5.40
C MET A 240 -6.85 14.88 6.74
N GLY A 241 -7.09 13.66 7.21
CA GLY A 241 -7.74 13.39 8.49
C GLY A 241 -6.90 13.79 9.71
N GLN A 242 -5.57 13.62 9.63
CA GLN A 242 -4.62 13.96 10.70
C GLN A 242 -4.22 15.44 10.70
N ALA A 243 -3.95 16.00 9.53
CA ALA A 243 -3.52 17.39 9.35
C ALA A 243 -4.72 18.33 9.15
N ARG A 244 -5.74 18.20 10.01
CA ARG A 244 -7.01 18.93 9.92
C ARG A 244 -6.76 20.43 9.72
N GLY A 245 -7.24 20.96 8.59
CA GLY A 245 -7.12 22.37 8.21
C GLY A 245 -5.76 22.80 7.64
N LYS A 246 -4.70 21.99 7.75
CA LYS A 246 -3.37 22.27 7.18
C LYS A 246 -3.17 21.63 5.81
N TYR A 247 -3.63 20.38 5.65
CA TYR A 247 -3.61 19.68 4.38
C TYR A 247 -5.04 19.39 3.93
N THR A 248 -5.45 19.95 2.81
CA THR A 248 -6.82 19.88 2.28
C THR A 248 -6.81 19.38 0.84
N PHE A 249 -7.97 18.92 0.36
CA PHE A 249 -8.15 18.50 -1.03
C PHE A 249 -7.73 19.61 -2.02
N PHE A 250 -8.21 20.83 -1.81
CA PHE A 250 -7.83 21.98 -2.64
C PHE A 250 -6.35 22.33 -2.53
N GLY A 251 -5.74 22.14 -1.36
CA GLY A 251 -4.30 22.29 -1.18
C GLY A 251 -3.50 21.29 -2.01
N HIS A 252 -3.93 20.04 -2.04
CA HIS A 252 -3.34 19.00 -2.89
C HIS A 252 -3.57 19.28 -4.39
N LEU A 253 -4.77 19.74 -4.75
CA LEU A 253 -5.15 19.99 -6.15
C LEU A 253 -4.24 21.03 -6.82
N LYS A 254 -3.72 22.00 -6.06
CA LYS A 254 -2.72 22.97 -6.55
C LYS A 254 -1.44 22.30 -7.05
N TRP A 255 -1.10 21.15 -6.48
CA TRP A 255 0.09 20.37 -6.82
C TRP A 255 -0.19 19.24 -7.81
N THR A 256 -1.46 18.91 -8.07
CA THR A 256 -1.86 17.88 -9.05
C THR A 256 -1.19 18.05 -10.42
N PRO A 257 -1.00 19.25 -11.01
CA PRO A 257 -0.30 19.37 -12.29
C PRO A 257 1.15 18.86 -12.25
N VAL A 258 1.85 19.13 -11.14
CA VAL A 258 3.23 18.67 -10.94
C VAL A 258 3.27 17.16 -10.66
N ILE A 259 2.30 16.65 -9.89
CA ILE A 259 2.16 15.22 -9.64
C ILE A 259 1.83 14.48 -10.95
N ALA A 260 0.96 15.05 -11.78
CA ALA A 260 0.63 14.53 -13.11
C ALA A 260 1.84 14.54 -14.06
N LEU A 261 2.73 15.54 -13.94
CA LEU A 261 4.00 15.54 -14.66
C LEU A 261 4.88 14.36 -14.22
N GLY A 262 4.98 14.08 -12.91
CA GLY A 262 5.68 12.90 -12.40
C GLY A 262 5.07 11.59 -12.91
N TYR A 263 3.74 11.50 -12.92
CA TYR A 263 2.99 10.37 -13.47
C TYR A 263 3.32 10.15 -14.95
N ALA A 264 3.22 11.19 -15.78
CA ALA A 264 3.55 11.10 -17.20
C ALA A 264 5.03 10.75 -17.43
N ALA A 265 5.96 11.37 -16.70
CA ALA A 265 7.39 11.10 -16.81
C ALA A 265 7.73 9.64 -16.45
N SER A 266 7.08 9.08 -15.42
CA SER A 266 7.26 7.68 -15.05
C SER A 266 6.78 6.70 -16.12
N ILE A 267 5.66 7.00 -16.77
CA ILE A 267 5.12 6.18 -17.86
C ILE A 267 6.06 6.21 -19.06
N LEU A 268 6.49 7.41 -19.48
CA LEU A 268 7.44 7.56 -20.56
C LEU A 268 8.77 6.86 -20.26
N SER A 269 9.26 6.97 -19.02
CA SER A 269 10.46 6.26 -18.58
C SER A 269 10.28 4.74 -18.65
N HIS A 270 9.11 4.22 -18.27
CA HIS A 270 8.84 2.78 -18.35
C HIS A 270 8.79 2.30 -19.79
N LEU A 271 8.07 3.00 -20.65
CA LEU A 271 7.98 2.69 -22.09
C LEU A 271 9.36 2.74 -22.76
N TRP A 272 10.24 3.64 -22.34
CA TRP A 272 11.56 3.81 -22.94
C TRP A 272 12.59 2.80 -22.42
N ILE A 273 12.76 2.70 -21.09
CA ILE A 273 13.77 1.83 -20.47
C ILE A 273 13.42 0.36 -20.67
N ASN A 274 12.13 0.02 -20.57
CA ASN A 274 11.65 -1.35 -20.65
C ASN A 274 11.04 -1.67 -22.03
N SER A 275 11.42 -0.93 -23.08
CA SER A 275 10.87 -1.06 -24.44
C SER A 275 10.91 -2.49 -25.00
N ARG A 276 11.90 -3.29 -24.58
CA ARG A 276 12.05 -4.70 -24.97
C ARG A 276 10.95 -5.63 -24.44
N MET A 277 10.14 -5.17 -23.49
CA MET A 277 9.07 -5.94 -22.86
C MET A 277 7.69 -5.70 -23.50
N PHE A 278 7.62 -4.86 -24.55
CA PHE A 278 6.39 -4.46 -25.24
C PHE A 278 6.23 -5.17 -26.58
#